data_AF-A0A7Z0DK53-F1
#
_entry.id   AF-A0A7Z0DK53-F1
#
_cell.length_a   1.000
_cell.length_b   1.000
_cell.length_c   1.000
_cell.angle_alpha   90.00
_cell.angle_beta   90.00
_cell.angle_gamma   90.00
#
_symmetry.space_group_name_H-M   'P 1'
#
loop_
_entity.id
_entity.type
_entity.pdbx_description
1 polymer ?
#
loop_
_entity_poly.entity_id
_entity_poly.type
_entity_poly.pdbx_seq_one_letter_code
_entity_poly.pdbx_strand_id
1 'polypeptide(L)'
;MVRWSAVATALLALAAGVAAPFATAGSAAGAAMPPNPYAGPDGTWNMHGDAGASDTTPFAGPGARTSPAQPVALPAVCPTILSGADGMVQALCTEYIDRAPRLYLLDPTTLLPVARHHLSAGSLLGGVYAYIDDESRLVTVDGSGSLLWLAHSKSWFGWSIDVERKVPLNLPADDAVTTVGPGYAASARWPTPCRWSARSSPTAPSSRARSAAWSPSGAEGRSARTLALSDARAA
;
A
#
# COMPACT_ATOMS: atom_id res chain seq x y z
N MET A 1 73.15 -27.20 -18.25
CA MET A 1 72.71 -26.43 -17.06
C MET A 1 71.76 -25.33 -17.54
N VAL A 2 70.45 -25.58 -17.47
CA VAL A 2 69.42 -24.64 -17.95
C VAL A 2 68.99 -23.80 -16.74
N ARG A 3 69.04 -22.47 -16.87
CA ARG A 3 68.79 -21.51 -15.77
C ARG A 3 67.29 -21.28 -15.56
N TRP A 4 66.76 -21.85 -14.48
CA TRP A 4 65.36 -21.74 -14.02
C TRP A 4 65.04 -20.40 -13.33
N SER A 5 65.62 -19.28 -13.79
CA SER A 5 65.53 -18.00 -13.05
C SER A 5 64.50 -17.03 -13.62
N ALA A 6 63.87 -17.33 -14.75
CA ALA A 6 62.99 -16.38 -15.46
C ALA A 6 61.48 -16.55 -15.19
N VAL A 7 61.05 -17.67 -14.58
CA VAL A 7 59.61 -17.97 -14.42
C VAL A 7 59.05 -17.44 -13.09
N ALA A 8 59.89 -17.25 -12.06
CA ALA A 8 59.44 -16.86 -10.72
C ALA A 8 59.02 -15.39 -10.61
N THR A 9 59.54 -14.49 -11.46
CA THR A 9 59.23 -13.05 -11.41
C THR A 9 57.94 -12.67 -12.13
N ALA A 10 57.41 -13.51 -13.03
CA ALA A 10 56.17 -13.22 -13.75
C ALA A 10 54.90 -13.51 -12.91
N LEU A 11 54.98 -14.42 -11.94
CA LEU A 11 53.82 -14.78 -11.11
C LEU A 11 53.56 -13.81 -9.95
N LEU A 12 54.59 -13.11 -9.47
CA LEU A 12 54.42 -12.13 -8.38
C LEU A 12 53.82 -10.79 -8.85
N ALA A 13 53.98 -10.44 -10.13
CA ALA A 13 53.41 -9.23 -10.72
C ALA A 13 51.91 -9.36 -11.01
N LEU A 14 51.38 -10.58 -11.18
CA LEU A 14 49.94 -10.82 -11.40
C LEU A 14 49.12 -10.79 -10.10
N ALA A 15 49.75 -10.99 -8.94
CA ALA A 15 49.06 -11.01 -7.65
C ALA A 15 48.88 -9.61 -7.03
N ALA A 16 49.62 -8.60 -7.49
CA ALA A 16 49.57 -7.25 -6.92
C ALA A 16 48.54 -6.31 -7.60
N GLY A 17 47.90 -6.74 -8.69
CA GLY A 17 47.03 -5.88 -9.51
C GLY A 17 45.54 -5.90 -9.16
N VAL A 18 45.08 -6.70 -8.19
CA VAL A 18 43.63 -6.92 -7.96
C VAL A 18 43.12 -6.36 -6.62
N ALA A 19 43.97 -5.71 -5.83
CA ALA A 19 43.53 -5.00 -4.62
C ALA A 19 43.14 -3.55 -4.94
N ALA A 20 42.23 -3.35 -5.90
CA ALA A 20 41.49 -2.10 -5.91
C ALA A 20 40.62 -2.10 -4.64
N PRO A 21 40.67 -1.07 -3.78
CA PRO A 21 39.70 -0.95 -2.71
C PRO A 21 38.34 -0.86 -3.40
N PHE A 22 37.50 -1.88 -3.22
CA PHE A 22 36.09 -1.74 -3.49
C PHE A 22 35.63 -0.61 -2.58
N ALA A 23 35.47 0.58 -3.15
CA ALA A 23 34.75 1.65 -2.50
C ALA A 23 33.36 1.05 -2.25
N THR A 24 33.11 0.66 -1.00
CA THR A 24 31.75 0.44 -0.55
C THR A 24 31.11 1.81 -0.64
N ALA A 25 30.49 2.09 -1.78
CA ALA A 25 29.46 3.10 -1.85
C ALA A 25 28.42 2.62 -0.84
N GLY A 26 28.53 3.10 0.40
CA GLY A 26 27.46 2.96 1.37
C GLY A 26 26.25 3.51 0.64
N SER A 27 25.23 2.68 0.44
CA SER A 27 23.94 3.16 -0.01
C SER A 27 23.60 4.33 0.90
N ALA A 28 23.68 5.55 0.37
CA ALA A 28 23.13 6.69 1.07
C ALA A 28 21.65 6.36 1.18
N ALA A 29 21.24 5.82 2.32
CA ALA A 29 19.83 5.64 2.62
C ALA A 29 19.23 7.03 2.42
N GLY A 30 18.40 7.16 1.39
CA GLY A 30 17.66 8.40 1.18
C GLY A 30 16.93 8.73 2.47
N ALA A 31 16.77 10.02 2.78
CA ALA A 31 15.98 10.42 3.93
C ALA A 31 14.60 9.76 3.84
N ALA A 32 14.21 9.01 4.87
CA ALA A 32 12.89 8.41 4.95
C ALA A 32 11.83 9.51 4.79
N MET A 33 10.78 9.21 4.03
CA MET A 33 9.69 10.17 3.87
C MET A 33 9.04 10.40 5.24
N PRO A 34 8.71 11.64 5.62
CA PRO A 34 8.08 11.87 6.92
C PRO A 34 6.75 11.12 7.01
N PRO A 35 6.37 10.61 8.19
CA PRO A 35 5.09 9.94 8.40
C PRO A 35 3.91 10.81 7.93
N ASN A 36 2.89 10.18 7.35
CA ASN A 36 1.69 10.90 6.92
C ASN A 36 0.71 11.05 8.10
N PRO A 37 0.29 12.27 8.47
CA PRO A 37 -0.60 12.48 9.62
C PRO A 37 -2.03 11.94 9.43
N TYR A 38 -2.42 11.55 8.22
CA TYR A 38 -3.72 10.96 7.88
C TYR A 38 -3.64 9.46 7.59
N ALA A 39 -2.50 8.84 7.91
CA ALA A 39 -2.28 7.41 7.79
C ALA A 39 -2.27 6.73 9.16
N GLY A 40 -2.50 5.42 9.16
CA GLY A 40 -2.22 4.56 10.31
C GLY A 40 -0.71 4.41 10.60
N PRO A 41 -0.34 3.49 11.50
CA PRO A 41 1.05 3.29 11.92
C PRO A 41 1.96 2.77 10.80
N ASP A 42 3.12 3.40 10.59
CA ASP A 42 4.11 2.92 9.61
C ASP A 42 4.49 1.45 9.87
N GLY A 43 4.62 0.71 8.77
CA GLY A 43 4.81 -0.74 8.72
C GLY A 43 3.52 -1.55 8.58
N THR A 44 2.34 -0.99 8.88
CA THR A 44 1.07 -1.75 8.84
C THR A 44 -0.08 -1.08 8.08
N TRP A 45 0.00 0.22 7.78
CA TRP A 45 -1.15 0.93 7.24
C TRP A 45 -1.33 0.80 5.72
N ASN A 46 -0.32 0.36 4.97
CA ASN A 46 -0.44 0.02 3.55
C ASN A 46 0.49 -1.16 3.18
N MET A 47 0.40 -1.65 1.93
CA MET A 47 1.20 -2.79 1.45
C MET A 47 2.70 -2.55 1.35
N HIS A 48 3.11 -1.29 1.32
CA HIS A 48 4.48 -0.85 1.10
C HIS A 48 5.13 -0.27 2.36
N GLY A 49 4.51 -0.49 3.53
CA GLY A 49 5.03 -0.11 4.84
C GLY A 49 4.85 1.37 5.17
N ASP A 50 5.17 2.29 4.27
CA ASP A 50 5.07 3.73 4.52
C ASP A 50 4.54 4.49 3.30
N ALA A 51 4.42 5.81 3.44
CA ALA A 51 3.89 6.66 2.38
C ALA A 51 4.86 6.82 1.21
N GLY A 52 6.15 6.59 1.43
CA GLY A 52 7.18 6.61 0.40
C GLY A 52 7.27 5.29 -0.37
N ALA A 53 6.45 4.30 0.01
CA ALA A 53 6.50 2.93 -0.48
C ALA A 53 7.91 2.33 -0.38
N SER A 54 8.56 2.51 0.78
CA SER A 54 9.93 2.01 0.97
C SER A 54 10.06 0.49 1.03
N ASP A 55 8.94 -0.22 1.22
CA ASP A 55 8.89 -1.65 1.53
C ASP A 55 9.71 -2.01 2.78
N THR A 56 9.86 -1.05 3.70
CA THR A 56 10.51 -1.25 5.01
C THR A 56 9.51 -1.22 6.15
N THR A 57 9.93 -1.76 7.29
CA THR A 57 9.11 -1.79 8.50
C THR A 57 9.94 -1.42 9.72
N PRO A 58 9.38 -0.64 10.68
CA PRO A 58 10.06 -0.36 11.95
C PRO A 58 10.06 -1.57 12.89
N PHE A 59 9.31 -2.64 12.58
CA PHE A 59 9.22 -3.82 13.43
C PHE A 59 10.44 -4.73 13.25
N ALA A 60 10.85 -5.35 14.36
CA ALA A 60 11.89 -6.36 14.30
C ALA A 60 11.42 -7.54 13.42
N GLY A 61 12.34 -8.05 12.60
CA GLY A 61 12.10 -9.29 11.86
C GLY A 61 11.86 -10.48 12.81
N PRO A 62 11.51 -11.66 12.28
CA PRO A 62 11.12 -12.84 13.06
C PRO A 62 12.19 -13.41 14.01
N GLY A 63 13.39 -12.81 14.04
CA GLY A 63 14.51 -13.24 14.88
C GLY A 63 15.11 -14.58 14.42
N ALA A 64 16.05 -15.10 15.20
CA ALA A 64 16.75 -16.36 14.90
C ALA A 64 15.96 -17.62 15.28
N ARG A 65 14.87 -17.47 16.05
CA ARG A 65 14.04 -18.60 16.47
C ARG A 65 12.97 -18.85 15.42
N THR A 66 12.84 -20.10 15.00
CA THR A 66 11.75 -20.52 14.11
C THR A 66 10.42 -20.41 14.87
N SER A 67 9.59 -19.44 14.49
CA SER A 67 8.18 -19.43 14.88
C SER A 67 7.39 -20.02 13.70
N PRO A 68 6.69 -21.15 13.86
CA PRO A 68 5.92 -21.73 12.77
C PRO A 68 4.81 -20.75 12.35
N ALA A 69 4.71 -20.49 11.05
CA ALA A 69 3.57 -19.77 10.50
C ALA A 69 2.29 -20.57 10.80
N GLN A 70 1.28 -19.91 11.36
CA GLN A 70 -0.03 -20.52 11.58
C GLN A 70 -0.91 -20.25 10.35
N PRO A 71 -1.29 -21.29 9.57
CA PRO A 71 -2.18 -21.09 8.45
C PRO A 71 -3.59 -20.76 8.94
N VAL A 72 -4.15 -19.68 8.43
CA VAL A 72 -5.56 -19.33 8.62
C VAL A 72 -6.30 -19.64 7.33
N ALA A 73 -7.20 -20.62 7.38
CA ALA A 73 -7.99 -20.99 6.22
C ALA A 73 -9.12 -19.98 6.00
N LEU A 74 -8.99 -19.16 4.96
CA LEU A 74 -10.06 -18.31 4.45
C LEU A 74 -10.50 -18.82 3.07
N PRO A 75 -11.80 -18.73 2.72
CA PRO A 75 -12.30 -19.06 1.38
C PRO A 75 -11.98 -17.94 0.36
N ALA A 76 -10.79 -17.35 0.47
CA ALA A 76 -10.36 -16.18 -0.28
C ALA A 76 -8.83 -16.10 -0.36
N VAL A 77 -8.33 -15.32 -1.31
CA VAL A 77 -6.91 -14.87 -1.35
C VAL A 77 -6.86 -13.43 -0.85
N CYS A 78 -5.98 -13.14 0.10
CA CYS A 78 -5.85 -11.82 0.73
C CYS A 78 -4.55 -11.14 0.29
N PRO A 79 -4.53 -10.43 -0.86
CA PRO A 79 -3.34 -9.70 -1.29
C PRO A 79 -3.00 -8.52 -0.37
N THR A 80 -3.96 -8.07 0.44
CA THR A 80 -3.87 -6.87 1.24
C THR A 80 -4.23 -7.17 2.68
N ILE A 81 -3.23 -7.14 3.57
CA ILE A 81 -3.39 -7.37 5.00
C ILE A 81 -2.74 -6.20 5.73
N LEU A 82 -3.54 -5.46 6.49
CA LEU A 82 -3.17 -4.21 7.13
C LEU A 82 -3.55 -4.24 8.61
N SER A 83 -3.03 -3.30 9.40
CA SER A 83 -3.46 -3.10 10.78
C SER A 83 -3.45 -1.63 11.18
N GLY A 84 -4.48 -1.22 11.92
CA GLY A 84 -4.62 0.12 12.47
C GLY A 84 -3.90 0.30 13.79
N ALA A 85 -3.99 1.52 14.33
CA ALA A 85 -3.40 1.86 15.63
C ALA A 85 -4.09 1.13 16.80
N ASP A 86 -5.30 0.62 16.59
CA ASP A 86 -6.04 -0.21 17.53
C ASP A 86 -5.61 -1.69 17.54
N GLY A 87 -4.66 -2.07 16.67
CA GLY A 87 -4.10 -3.42 16.59
C GLY A 87 -5.01 -4.45 15.93
N MET A 88 -6.18 -4.06 15.40
CA MET A 88 -7.03 -4.99 14.65
C MET A 88 -6.44 -5.25 13.27
N VAL A 89 -6.52 -6.50 12.80
CA VAL A 89 -6.01 -6.90 11.48
C VAL A 89 -7.15 -6.86 10.47
N GLN A 90 -6.93 -6.14 9.38
CA GLN A 90 -7.89 -5.90 8.32
C GLN A 90 -7.36 -6.53 7.03
N ALA A 91 -8.00 -7.62 6.58
CA ALA A 91 -7.60 -8.36 5.40
C ALA A 91 -8.60 -8.14 4.27
N LEU A 92 -8.18 -7.43 3.23
CA LEU A 92 -8.94 -7.29 2.00
C LEU A 92 -8.59 -8.44 1.06
N CYS A 93 -9.61 -9.25 0.79
CA CYS A 93 -9.47 -10.52 0.09
C CYS A 93 -10.39 -10.60 -1.12
N THR A 94 -10.05 -11.47 -2.06
CA THR A 94 -10.90 -11.88 -3.19
C THR A 94 -11.42 -13.28 -2.91
N GLU A 95 -12.74 -13.46 -2.76
CA GLU A 95 -13.34 -14.76 -2.47
C GLU A 95 -13.22 -15.73 -3.66
N TYR A 96 -13.07 -17.03 -3.40
CA TYR A 96 -12.88 -18.01 -4.48
C TYR A 96 -14.12 -18.20 -5.36
N ILE A 97 -15.31 -18.08 -4.77
CA ILE A 97 -16.58 -18.50 -5.39
C ILE A 97 -17.05 -17.49 -6.43
N ASP A 98 -17.21 -16.23 -6.02
CA ASP A 98 -17.74 -15.16 -6.86
C ASP A 98 -16.66 -14.17 -7.32
N ARG A 99 -15.42 -14.33 -6.83
CA ARG A 99 -14.30 -13.40 -7.06
C ARG A 99 -14.60 -11.98 -6.60
N ALA A 100 -15.57 -11.82 -5.71
CA ALA A 100 -15.91 -10.52 -5.17
C ALA A 100 -14.91 -10.13 -4.06
N PRO A 101 -14.56 -8.84 -3.97
CA PRO A 101 -13.76 -8.34 -2.87
C PRO A 101 -14.53 -8.38 -1.56
N ARG A 102 -13.87 -8.81 -0.49
CA ARG A 102 -14.39 -8.87 0.86
C ARG A 102 -13.35 -8.40 1.86
N LEU A 103 -13.75 -7.49 2.74
CA LEU A 103 -12.97 -7.12 3.90
C LEU A 103 -13.27 -8.09 5.04
N TYR A 104 -12.24 -8.72 5.60
CA TYR A 104 -12.31 -9.46 6.85
C TYR A 104 -11.63 -8.67 7.96
N LEU A 105 -12.30 -8.58 9.10
CA LEU A 105 -11.68 -8.15 10.35
C LEU A 105 -11.26 -9.40 11.11
N LEU A 106 -9.98 -9.52 11.42
CA LEU A 106 -9.39 -10.67 12.10
C LEU A 106 -9.03 -10.30 13.53
N ASP A 107 -9.32 -11.20 14.46
CA ASP A 107 -8.86 -11.07 15.84
C ASP A 107 -7.32 -11.18 15.88
N PRO A 108 -6.60 -10.23 16.51
CA PRO A 108 -5.13 -10.18 16.41
C PRO A 108 -4.42 -11.31 17.17
N THR A 109 -5.13 -12.05 18.02
CA THR A 109 -4.57 -13.16 18.79
C THR A 109 -4.77 -14.50 18.09
N THR A 110 -5.98 -14.74 17.61
CA THR A 110 -6.38 -16.01 16.98
C THR A 110 -6.28 -15.98 15.46
N LEU A 111 -6.21 -14.79 14.87
CA LEU A 111 -6.24 -14.51 13.43
C LEU A 111 -7.52 -15.01 12.74
N LEU A 112 -8.55 -15.39 13.50
CA LEU A 112 -9.83 -15.83 12.96
C LEU A 112 -10.72 -14.62 12.62
N PRO A 113 -11.55 -14.72 11.57
CA PRO A 113 -12.51 -13.68 11.23
C PRO A 113 -13.51 -13.45 12.37
N VAL A 114 -13.64 -12.19 12.80
CA VAL A 114 -14.64 -11.75 13.77
C VAL A 114 -15.75 -10.91 13.13
N ALA A 115 -15.48 -10.32 11.96
CA ALA A 115 -16.46 -9.63 11.14
C ALA A 115 -16.04 -9.68 9.65
N ARG A 116 -17.00 -9.41 8.75
CA ARG A 116 -16.74 -9.32 7.31
C ARG A 116 -17.68 -8.34 6.62
N HIS A 117 -17.20 -7.70 5.56
CA HIS A 117 -17.97 -6.78 4.74
C HIS A 117 -17.76 -7.08 3.25
N HIS A 118 -18.85 -7.26 2.51
CA HIS A 118 -18.80 -7.51 1.08
C HIS A 118 -18.69 -6.19 0.31
N LEU A 119 -17.79 -6.12 -0.65
CA LEU A 119 -17.57 -4.95 -1.50
C LEU A 119 -18.10 -5.22 -2.91
N SER A 120 -18.50 -4.17 -3.63
CA SER A 120 -18.98 -4.35 -5.00
C SER A 120 -17.84 -4.87 -5.88
N ALA A 121 -18.11 -5.90 -6.69
CA ALA A 121 -17.12 -6.40 -7.65
C ALA A 121 -16.88 -5.38 -8.78
N GLY A 122 -15.63 -5.23 -9.20
CA GLY A 122 -15.21 -4.26 -10.22
C GLY A 122 -14.00 -4.74 -11.02
N SER A 123 -13.16 -3.80 -11.45
CA SER A 123 -11.87 -4.14 -12.09
C SER A 123 -11.02 -5.01 -11.15
N LEU A 124 -10.32 -6.00 -11.71
CA LEU A 124 -9.55 -7.00 -10.96
C LEU A 124 -8.46 -6.39 -10.06
N LEU A 125 -7.89 -5.26 -10.48
CA LEU A 125 -6.89 -4.51 -9.71
C LEU A 125 -7.50 -3.31 -8.97
N GLY A 126 -8.80 -3.09 -9.14
CA GLY A 126 -9.52 -2.02 -8.51
C GLY A 126 -9.73 -2.31 -7.04
N GLY A 127 -9.18 -1.46 -6.17
CA GLY A 127 -9.44 -1.52 -4.73
C GLY A 127 -8.54 -2.42 -3.91
N VAL A 128 -7.67 -3.24 -4.51
CA VAL A 128 -6.77 -4.11 -3.72
C VAL A 128 -5.70 -3.30 -2.99
N TYR A 129 -5.21 -2.18 -3.55
CA TYR A 129 -4.29 -1.27 -2.86
C TYR A 129 -5.05 -0.27 -1.99
N ALA A 130 -5.61 -0.79 -0.90
CA ALA A 130 -6.24 -0.04 0.17
C ALA A 130 -5.19 0.53 1.16
N TYR A 131 -5.64 1.39 2.05
CA TYR A 131 -4.82 1.89 3.15
C TYR A 131 -5.63 2.04 4.44
N ILE A 132 -4.96 2.08 5.59
CA ILE A 132 -5.55 2.41 6.89
C ILE A 132 -5.29 3.89 7.20
N ASP A 133 -6.34 4.62 7.57
CA ASP A 133 -6.22 6.02 7.95
C ASP A 133 -5.89 6.22 9.44
N ASP A 134 -5.78 7.48 9.86
CA ASP A 134 -5.46 7.89 11.23
C ASP A 134 -6.52 7.48 12.27
N GLU A 135 -7.71 7.08 11.82
CA GLU A 135 -8.81 6.60 12.66
C GLU A 135 -8.93 5.06 12.65
N SER A 136 -7.94 4.36 12.09
CA SER A 136 -7.92 2.90 11.93
C SER A 136 -9.01 2.34 11.01
N ARG A 137 -9.60 3.17 10.14
CA ARG A 137 -10.56 2.75 9.12
C ARG A 137 -9.81 2.25 7.88
N LEU A 138 -10.33 1.21 7.22
CA LEU A 138 -9.83 0.84 5.90
C LEU A 138 -10.45 1.72 4.83
N VAL A 139 -9.61 2.31 4.00
CA VAL A 139 -9.98 3.18 2.89
C VAL A 139 -9.67 2.49 1.57
N THR A 140 -10.69 2.32 0.73
CA THR A 140 -10.56 1.62 -0.56
C THR A 140 -11.55 2.13 -1.59
N VAL A 141 -11.39 1.74 -2.85
CA VAL A 141 -12.40 1.89 -3.90
C VAL A 141 -12.97 0.54 -4.25
N ASP A 142 -14.29 0.41 -4.32
CA ASP A 142 -14.93 -0.82 -4.79
C ASP A 142 -15.42 -0.70 -6.25
N GLY A 143 -15.99 -1.77 -6.77
CA GLY A 143 -16.53 -1.82 -8.13
C GLY A 143 -17.74 -0.93 -8.40
N SER A 144 -18.30 -0.27 -7.37
CA SER A 144 -19.29 0.81 -7.58
C SER A 144 -18.64 2.12 -8.02
N GLY A 145 -17.30 2.15 -8.18
CA GLY A 145 -16.55 3.35 -8.53
C GLY A 145 -16.58 4.39 -7.41
N SER A 146 -16.67 3.96 -6.16
CA SER A 146 -16.76 4.84 -5.00
C SER A 146 -15.61 4.60 -4.05
N LEU A 147 -15.07 5.68 -3.50
CA LEU A 147 -14.16 5.64 -2.36
C LEU A 147 -14.97 5.40 -1.08
N LEU A 148 -14.53 4.43 -0.28
CA LEU A 148 -15.19 3.95 0.92
C LEU A 148 -14.25 4.10 2.11
N TRP A 149 -14.78 4.54 3.24
CA TRP A 149 -14.15 4.39 4.55
C TRP A 149 -14.94 3.35 5.32
N LEU A 150 -14.32 2.22 5.61
CA LEU A 150 -14.90 1.12 6.35
C LEU A 150 -14.37 1.18 7.78
N ALA A 151 -15.26 1.50 8.71
CA ALA A 151 -14.97 1.50 10.14
C ALA A 151 -15.41 0.16 10.73
N HIS A 152 -14.70 -0.31 11.76
CA HIS A 152 -15.15 -1.43 12.56
C HIS A 152 -15.45 -0.99 13.98
N SER A 153 -16.41 -1.68 14.60
CA SER A 153 -16.79 -1.42 15.98
C SER A 153 -17.12 -2.71 16.71
N LYS A 154 -16.97 -2.70 18.04
CA LYS A 154 -17.34 -3.83 18.91
C LYS A 154 -18.55 -3.43 19.74
N SER A 155 -19.61 -4.22 19.64
CA SER A 155 -20.82 -4.10 20.46
C SER A 155 -21.01 -5.34 21.34
N TRP A 156 -22.09 -5.38 22.12
CA TRP A 156 -22.46 -6.58 22.87
C TRP A 156 -22.86 -7.75 21.94
N PHE A 157 -23.19 -7.48 20.67
CA PHE A 157 -23.48 -8.51 19.67
C PHE A 157 -22.22 -9.03 18.94
N GLY A 158 -21.05 -8.46 19.23
CA GLY A 158 -19.79 -8.79 18.56
C GLY A 158 -19.27 -7.65 17.69
N TRP A 159 -18.33 -7.99 16.80
CA TRP A 159 -17.70 -7.04 15.89
C TRP A 159 -18.55 -6.81 14.64
N SER A 160 -18.60 -5.57 14.16
CA SER A 160 -19.19 -5.18 12.88
C SER A 160 -18.20 -4.38 12.03
N ILE A 161 -18.48 -4.30 10.73
CA ILE A 161 -17.79 -3.44 9.78
C ILE A 161 -18.86 -2.68 8.99
N ASP A 162 -18.80 -1.37 9.05
CA ASP A 162 -19.79 -0.47 8.48
C ASP A 162 -19.12 0.53 7.54
N VAL A 163 -19.80 0.86 6.43
CA VAL A 163 -19.34 1.92 5.52
C VAL A 163 -19.69 3.27 6.17
N GLU A 164 -18.73 3.83 6.89
CA GLU A 164 -18.88 5.11 7.58
C GLU A 164 -18.99 6.27 6.59
N ARG A 165 -18.24 6.19 5.48
CA ARG A 165 -18.26 7.20 4.43
C ARG A 165 -18.17 6.58 3.05
N LYS A 166 -18.92 7.14 2.10
CA LYS A 166 -18.89 6.80 0.68
C LYS A 166 -18.83 8.06 -0.17
N VAL A 167 -17.90 8.11 -1.12
CA VAL A 167 -17.75 9.21 -2.08
C VAL A 167 -17.67 8.62 -3.49
N PRO A 168 -18.68 8.84 -4.35
CA PRO A 168 -18.62 8.43 -5.75
C PRO A 168 -17.48 9.12 -6.49
N LEU A 169 -16.74 8.36 -7.31
CA LEU A 169 -15.70 8.87 -8.19
C LEU A 169 -16.27 8.95 -9.61
N ASN A 170 -16.21 10.14 -10.21
CA ASN A 170 -16.62 10.36 -11.60
C ASN A 170 -15.47 9.98 -12.54
N LEU A 171 -15.27 8.68 -12.74
CA LEU A 171 -14.28 8.14 -13.67
C LEU A 171 -14.89 7.91 -15.06
N PRO A 172 -14.10 8.03 -16.14
CA PRO A 172 -14.49 7.48 -17.44
C PRO A 172 -14.85 6.00 -17.34
N ALA A 173 -15.78 5.54 -18.19
CA ALA A 173 -16.31 4.17 -18.13
C ALA A 173 -15.25 3.06 -18.33
N ASP A 174 -14.13 3.41 -18.96
CA ASP A 174 -12.98 2.54 -19.23
C ASP A 174 -11.83 2.73 -18.22
N ASP A 175 -12.03 3.47 -17.14
CA ASP A 175 -11.01 3.78 -16.13
C ASP A 175 -11.35 3.14 -14.78
N ALA A 176 -10.33 2.76 -14.03
CA ALA A 176 -10.48 2.19 -12.69
C ALA A 176 -9.40 2.71 -11.76
N VAL A 177 -9.75 3.01 -10.50
CA VAL A 177 -8.76 3.32 -9.47
C VAL A 177 -7.95 2.07 -9.16
N THR A 178 -6.63 2.13 -9.34
CA THR A 178 -5.72 1.02 -9.04
C THR A 178 -5.13 1.13 -7.65
N THR A 179 -5.01 2.34 -7.10
CA THR A 179 -4.50 2.56 -5.74
C THR A 179 -5.08 3.82 -5.13
N VAL A 180 -5.30 3.76 -3.82
CA VAL A 180 -5.61 4.89 -2.96
C VAL A 180 -4.56 5.03 -1.89
N GLY A 181 -4.28 6.28 -1.50
CA GLY A 181 -3.39 6.57 -0.39
C GLY A 181 -3.78 7.89 0.28
N PRO A 182 -3.40 8.09 1.54
CA PRO A 182 -3.61 9.34 2.23
C PRO A 182 -2.81 10.43 1.53
N GLY A 183 -3.43 11.59 1.36
CA GLY A 183 -2.71 12.76 0.87
C GLY A 183 -1.86 13.32 2.00
N TYR A 184 -0.79 14.02 1.66
CA TYR A 184 -0.19 14.97 2.60
C TYR A 184 -0.99 16.26 2.53
N ALA A 185 -1.07 17.01 3.63
CA ALA A 185 -1.54 18.40 3.56
C ALA A 185 -0.81 19.17 2.43
N ALA A 186 -1.45 20.23 1.92
CA ALA A 186 -1.21 20.87 0.62
C ALA A 186 0.23 20.72 0.08
N SER A 187 0.37 20.13 -1.11
CA SER A 187 1.65 20.08 -1.83
C SER A 187 1.72 21.22 -2.86
N ALA A 188 2.91 21.55 -3.35
CA ALA A 188 3.05 22.54 -4.44
C ALA A 188 2.26 22.17 -5.72
N ARG A 189 1.92 20.87 -5.89
CA ARG A 189 1.07 20.36 -6.97
C ARG A 189 -0.42 20.44 -6.64
N TRP A 190 -0.78 20.48 -5.35
CA TRP A 190 -2.15 20.50 -4.83
C TRP A 190 -2.26 21.56 -3.73
N PRO A 191 -2.56 22.82 -4.08
CA PRO A 191 -2.51 23.96 -3.15
C PRO A 191 -3.58 23.92 -2.04
N THR A 192 -4.48 22.94 -2.08
CA THR A 192 -5.45 22.67 -1.01
C THR A 192 -5.08 21.40 -0.25
N PRO A 193 -5.28 21.33 1.08
CA PRO A 193 -4.96 20.14 1.86
C PRO A 193 -5.74 18.92 1.34
N CYS A 194 -5.03 17.93 0.81
CA CYS A 194 -5.64 16.72 0.31
C CYS A 194 -5.61 15.65 1.41
N ARG A 195 -6.78 15.20 1.86
CA ARG A 195 -6.86 14.08 2.83
C ARG A 195 -6.59 12.73 2.19
N TRP A 196 -6.80 12.60 0.87
CA TRP A 196 -6.52 11.37 0.12
C TRP A 196 -6.16 11.67 -1.34
N SER A 197 -5.53 10.70 -1.99
CA SER A 197 -5.19 10.67 -3.40
C SER A 197 -5.48 9.29 -4.00
N ALA A 198 -5.79 9.24 -5.29
CA ALA A 198 -5.93 8.01 -6.05
C ALA A 198 -5.14 8.07 -7.35
N ARG A 199 -4.71 6.91 -7.81
CA ARG A 199 -4.25 6.71 -9.19
C ARG A 199 -5.28 5.86 -9.91
N SER A 200 -5.72 6.30 -11.08
CA SER A 200 -6.53 5.50 -11.99
C SER A 200 -5.70 5.10 -13.20
N SER A 201 -6.02 3.93 -13.75
CA SER A 201 -5.44 3.47 -15.01
C SER A 201 -6.55 2.93 -15.91
N PRO A 202 -6.48 3.21 -17.22
CA PRO A 202 -7.45 2.66 -18.16
C PRO A 202 -7.37 1.14 -18.14
N THR A 203 -8.52 0.49 -18.27
CA THR A 203 -8.62 -0.97 -18.37
C THR A 203 -8.13 -1.48 -19.74
N ALA A 204 -8.00 -0.60 -20.74
CA ALA A 204 -7.41 -0.88 -22.05
C ALA A 204 -5.96 -0.34 -22.17
N PRO A 205 -5.04 -1.06 -22.85
CA PRO A 205 -3.59 -0.80 -22.81
C PRO A 205 -3.10 0.49 -23.51
N SER A 206 -3.98 1.33 -24.06
CA SER A 206 -3.58 2.44 -24.94
C SER A 206 -3.51 3.83 -24.30
N SER A 207 -3.74 3.99 -22.98
CA SER A 207 -3.71 5.32 -22.36
C SER A 207 -3.00 5.40 -21.00
N ARG A 208 -2.56 6.61 -20.65
CA ARG A 208 -1.70 6.90 -19.48
C ARG A 208 -2.48 6.82 -18.17
N ALA A 209 -1.80 6.38 -17.11
CA ALA A 209 -2.30 6.47 -15.74
C ALA A 209 -2.55 7.93 -15.34
N ARG A 210 -3.67 8.18 -14.67
CA ARG A 210 -4.07 9.52 -14.18
C ARG A 210 -3.99 9.54 -12.66
N SER A 211 -3.66 10.69 -12.09
CA SER A 211 -3.68 10.91 -10.65
C SER A 211 -4.76 11.91 -10.29
N ALA A 212 -5.51 11.59 -9.24
CA ALA A 212 -6.57 12.39 -8.68
C ALA A 212 -6.29 12.67 -7.21
N ALA A 213 -6.57 13.88 -6.75
CA ALA A 213 -6.51 14.23 -5.34
C ALA A 213 -7.77 14.98 -4.93
N TRP A 214 -8.20 14.82 -3.68
CA TRP A 214 -9.41 15.45 -3.16
C TRP A 214 -9.10 16.33 -1.96
N SER A 215 -9.69 17.53 -1.94
CA SER A 215 -9.59 18.49 -0.83
C SER A 215 -10.96 18.69 -0.16
N PRO A 216 -11.02 18.68 1.19
CA PRO A 216 -12.20 19.08 1.95
C PRO A 216 -12.22 20.61 2.06
N SER A 217 -12.58 21.33 1.00
CA SER A 217 -12.87 22.76 1.14
C SER A 217 -14.29 23.09 0.70
N GLY A 218 -15.29 22.67 1.48
CA GLY A 218 -16.57 23.38 1.51
C GLY A 218 -17.73 22.58 2.09
N ALA A 219 -18.43 23.26 3.00
CA ALA A 219 -19.61 22.88 3.75
C ALA A 219 -20.75 22.25 2.91
N GLU A 220 -21.65 21.61 3.65
CA GLU A 220 -22.99 21.14 3.28
C GLU A 220 -23.59 21.80 2.03
N GLY A 221 -24.10 20.97 1.13
CA GLY A 221 -25.02 21.40 0.08
C GLY A 221 -24.35 22.04 -1.14
N ARG A 222 -23.85 21.20 -2.06
CA ARG A 222 -24.18 21.21 -3.50
C ARG A 222 -23.35 20.20 -4.27
N SER A 223 -24.03 19.60 -5.24
CA SER A 223 -23.62 18.57 -6.20
C SER A 223 -22.21 18.76 -6.78
N ALA A 224 -21.51 17.63 -6.94
CA ALA A 224 -20.31 17.42 -7.76
C ALA A 224 -19.17 18.43 -7.63
N ARG A 225 -18.16 18.13 -6.79
CA ARG A 225 -16.87 18.82 -6.82
C ARG A 225 -15.85 17.99 -7.60
N THR A 226 -15.23 18.65 -8.57
CA THR A 226 -14.36 18.09 -9.61
C THR A 226 -13.15 17.39 -9.01
N LEU A 227 -13.00 16.11 -9.37
CA LEU A 227 -11.75 15.37 -9.27
C LEU A 227 -10.71 16.12 -10.12
N ALA A 228 -9.71 16.73 -9.50
CA ALA A 228 -8.64 17.35 -10.27
C ALA A 228 -7.75 16.23 -10.79
N LEU A 229 -8.01 15.79 -12.02
CA LEU A 229 -7.17 14.83 -12.73
C LEU A 229 -5.98 15.59 -13.30
N SER A 230 -4.77 15.24 -12.87
CA SER A 230 -3.54 15.73 -13.49
C SER A 230 -2.83 14.56 -14.16
N ASP A 231 -2.44 14.74 -15.43
CA ASP A 231 -1.57 13.78 -16.12
C ASP A 231 -0.19 13.77 -15.45
N ALA A 232 0.21 12.61 -14.92
CA ALA A 232 1.58 12.41 -14.48
C ALA A 232 2.46 12.19 -15.72
N ARG A 233 3.18 13.22 -16.17
CA ARG A 233 4.37 13.00 -17.00
C ARG A 233 5.44 12.40 -16.09
N ALA A 234 5.89 11.19 -16.41
CA ALA A 234 7.11 10.63 -15.83
C ALA A 234 8.24 11.64 -16.08
N ALA A 235 8.91 12.05 -15.00
CA ALA A 235 10.18 12.75 -15.03
C ALA A 235 11.29 11.71 -14.85
#